data_AF-A0A6L6EH67-F1
#
_entry.id   AF-A0A6L6EH67-F1
#
_cell.length_a   1.000
_cell.length_b   1.000
_cell.length_c   1.000
_cell.angle_alpha   90.00
_cell.angle_beta   90.00
_cell.angle_gamma   90.00
#
_symmetry.space_group_name_H-M   'P 1'
#
loop_
_entity.id
_entity.type
_entity.pdbx_description
1 polymer ?
#
loop_
_entity_poly.entity_id
_entity_poly.type
_entity_poly.pdbx_seq_one_letter_code
_entity_poly.pdbx_strand_id
1 'polypeptide(L)'
;MILSLDLSEKILDHLVQATGATEVLAADGGPLMVAPGTDTPASGTMRLFRGGSIQKIVWTKLQVPSRGVTTCMIFAFADPASGLPHFTLDCADHGDESYAFHLDLMPRVELATHVPYMDEVFVPLSPFYETGRATEGMWATGTTPRQFAMMSPWMLVNFTNEEAFRKIGDVVMDYANHWISVINAGLSPEVQATLADTDLTERDAGVRFNLFSPSIDPVWGRVDAMIGPEGSELIRSNLQLL
;
A
#
# COMPACT_ATOMS: atom_id res chain seq x y z
N MET A 1 10.39 -8.60 -18.63
CA MET A 1 9.40 -7.65 -18.10
C MET A 1 9.32 -7.89 -16.61
N ILE A 2 9.38 -6.85 -15.77
CA ILE A 2 9.29 -6.97 -14.31
C ILE A 2 7.82 -6.75 -13.96
N LEU A 3 7.14 -7.78 -13.45
CA LEU A 3 5.67 -7.73 -13.35
C LEU A 3 5.21 -6.85 -12.20
N SER A 4 5.92 -6.86 -11.07
CA SER A 4 5.59 -5.96 -9.95
C SER A 4 5.70 -4.49 -10.36
N LEU A 5 6.72 -4.15 -11.15
CA LEU A 5 6.94 -2.80 -11.63
C LEU A 5 5.81 -2.35 -12.54
N ASP A 6 5.50 -3.13 -13.57
CA ASP A 6 4.42 -2.85 -14.54
C ASP A 6 3.06 -2.67 -13.85
N LEU A 7 2.73 -3.58 -12.91
CA LEU A 7 1.51 -3.47 -12.11
C LEU A 7 1.50 -2.20 -11.26
N SER A 8 2.58 -1.92 -10.53
CA SER A 8 2.63 -0.76 -9.63
C SER A 8 2.59 0.58 -10.40
N GLU A 9 3.25 0.68 -11.55
CA GLU A 9 3.24 1.92 -12.36
C GLU A 9 1.85 2.14 -12.94
N LYS A 10 1.20 1.09 -13.46
CA LYS A 10 -0.19 1.16 -13.95
C LYS A 10 -1.17 1.64 -12.87
N ILE A 11 -1.06 1.11 -11.66
CA ILE A 11 -1.93 1.49 -10.54
C ILE A 11 -1.60 2.90 -10.04
N LEU A 12 -0.33 3.27 -9.96
CA LEU A 12 0.09 4.62 -9.60
C LEU A 12 -0.48 5.66 -10.57
N ASP A 13 -0.32 5.44 -11.88
CA ASP A 13 -0.82 6.35 -12.91
C ASP A 13 -2.34 6.52 -12.81
N HIS A 14 -3.06 5.42 -12.57
CA HIS A 14 -4.51 5.44 -12.37
C HIS A 14 -4.92 6.26 -11.13
N LEU A 15 -4.26 6.04 -10.00
CA LEU A 15 -4.54 6.77 -8.76
C LEU A 15 -4.20 8.27 -8.91
N VAL A 16 -3.06 8.60 -9.50
CA VAL A 16 -2.63 9.98 -9.73
C VAL A 16 -3.61 10.71 -10.65
N GLN A 17 -4.01 10.08 -11.76
CA GLN A 17 -4.98 10.64 -12.69
C GLN A 17 -6.34 10.86 -12.03
N ALA A 18 -6.84 9.87 -11.28
CA ALA A 18 -8.16 9.93 -10.66
C ALA A 18 -8.25 10.94 -9.51
N THR A 19 -7.16 11.14 -8.77
CA THR A 19 -7.11 12.05 -7.62
C THR A 19 -6.71 13.47 -8.00
N GLY A 20 -6.09 13.66 -9.17
CA GLY A 20 -5.51 14.94 -9.58
C GLY A 20 -4.25 15.31 -8.79
N ALA A 21 -3.62 14.34 -8.13
CA ALA A 21 -2.36 14.56 -7.42
C ALA A 21 -1.23 14.91 -8.37
N THR A 22 -0.24 15.65 -7.88
CA THR A 22 0.94 16.06 -8.66
C THR A 22 2.21 15.59 -7.99
N GLU A 23 3.21 15.21 -8.78
CA GLU A 23 4.48 14.72 -8.26
C GLU A 23 5.28 15.85 -7.61
N VAL A 24 5.77 15.61 -6.40
CA VAL A 24 6.73 16.45 -5.70
C VAL A 24 8.12 16.01 -6.13
N LEU A 25 8.74 16.80 -6.99
CA LEU A 25 10.06 16.52 -7.55
C LEU A 25 11.18 17.00 -6.62
N ALA A 26 12.34 16.34 -6.73
CA ALA A 26 13.58 16.83 -6.16
C ALA A 26 14.08 18.08 -6.91
N ALA A 27 15.12 18.73 -6.39
CA ALA A 27 15.66 19.97 -6.94
C ALA A 27 16.16 19.84 -8.39
N ASP A 28 16.52 18.63 -8.82
CA ASP A 28 16.96 18.30 -10.17
C ASP A 28 15.81 17.93 -11.11
N GLY A 29 14.56 18.00 -10.64
CA GLY A 29 13.37 17.59 -11.39
C GLY A 29 13.16 16.07 -11.45
N GLY A 30 13.97 15.29 -10.75
CA GLY A 30 13.84 13.84 -10.64
C GLY A 30 12.94 13.39 -9.47
N PRO A 31 12.87 12.07 -9.22
CA PRO A 31 12.18 11.50 -8.07
C PRO A 31 12.66 12.13 -6.76
N LEU A 32 11.78 12.21 -5.76
CA LEU A 32 12.11 12.77 -4.45
C LEU A 32 13.33 12.10 -3.80
N MET A 33 13.55 10.82 -4.11
CA MET A 33 14.71 10.07 -3.64
C MET A 33 15.17 9.05 -4.68
N VAL A 34 16.49 8.99 -4.86
CA VAL A 34 17.19 7.88 -5.50
C VAL A 34 18.35 7.48 -4.58
N ALA A 35 18.40 6.22 -4.17
CA ALA A 35 19.45 5.68 -3.32
C ALA A 35 20.23 4.58 -4.06
N PRO A 36 21.57 4.65 -4.14
CA PRO A 36 22.35 3.48 -4.54
C PRO A 36 22.18 2.40 -3.49
N GLY A 37 22.07 1.15 -3.93
CA GLY A 37 21.98 0.03 -3.02
C GLY A 37 23.34 -0.35 -2.42
N THR A 38 23.28 -1.08 -1.31
CA THR A 38 24.45 -1.60 -0.57
C THR A 38 25.22 -2.66 -1.37
N ASP A 39 24.49 -3.52 -2.11
CA ASP A 39 25.02 -4.49 -3.05
C ASP A 39 24.93 -3.91 -4.47
N THR A 40 26.01 -3.48 -5.12
CA THR A 40 25.90 -3.02 -6.52
C THR A 40 25.48 -4.20 -7.44
N PRO A 41 24.46 -4.08 -8.32
CA PRO A 41 23.77 -2.86 -8.78
C PRO A 41 22.36 -2.63 -8.18
N ALA A 42 22.16 -2.92 -6.89
CA ALA A 42 20.91 -2.62 -6.19
C ALA A 42 20.63 -1.11 -6.16
N SER A 43 19.36 -0.75 -6.07
CA SER A 43 18.91 0.64 -6.02
C SER A 43 17.54 0.79 -5.37
N GLY A 44 17.29 1.98 -4.83
CA GLY A 44 15.99 2.41 -4.34
C GLY A 44 15.53 3.68 -5.05
N THR A 45 14.24 3.81 -5.27
CA THR A 45 13.59 5.02 -5.77
C THR A 45 12.32 5.25 -4.97
N MET A 46 12.07 6.51 -4.58
CA MET A 46 10.80 6.94 -4.01
C MET A 46 10.27 8.14 -4.76
N ARG A 47 8.98 8.08 -5.11
CA ARG A 47 8.20 9.16 -5.71
C ARG A 47 7.12 9.56 -4.71
N LEU A 48 6.81 10.85 -4.64
CA LEU A 48 5.80 11.40 -3.74
C LEU A 48 4.85 12.26 -4.56
N PHE A 49 3.54 12.09 -4.35
CA PHE A 49 2.51 12.89 -5.00
C PHE A 49 1.63 13.55 -3.95
N ARG A 50 1.21 14.80 -4.19
CA ARG A 50 0.38 15.60 -3.27
C ARG A 50 -0.65 16.43 -4.02
N GLY A 51 -1.66 16.89 -3.27
CA GLY A 51 -2.76 17.71 -3.78
C GLY A 51 -3.92 16.87 -4.29
N GLY A 52 -4.89 17.52 -4.94
CA GLY A 52 -6.11 16.86 -5.38
C GLY A 52 -7.03 16.50 -4.22
N SER A 53 -7.65 15.32 -4.27
CA SER A 53 -8.58 14.80 -3.26
C SER A 53 -7.93 13.97 -2.14
N ILE A 54 -6.60 13.96 -2.06
CA ILE A 54 -5.83 13.06 -1.18
C ILE A 54 -4.75 13.83 -0.41
N GLN A 55 -4.27 13.26 0.71
CA GLN A 55 -3.17 13.86 1.48
C GLN A 55 -1.84 13.67 0.74
N LYS A 56 -1.52 12.44 0.34
CA LYS A 56 -0.37 12.11 -0.51
C LYS A 56 -0.40 10.68 -1.04
N ILE A 57 0.41 10.39 -2.06
CA ILE A 57 0.72 9.02 -2.51
C ILE A 57 2.24 8.84 -2.44
N VAL A 58 2.70 7.79 -1.76
CA VAL A 58 4.09 7.36 -1.76
C VAL A 58 4.21 6.14 -2.64
N TRP A 59 5.06 6.20 -3.65
CA TRP A 59 5.46 5.04 -4.44
C TRP A 59 6.93 4.76 -4.21
N THR A 60 7.29 3.50 -4.00
CA THR A 60 8.69 3.08 -3.93
C THR A 60 8.96 1.93 -4.87
N LYS A 61 10.20 1.85 -5.34
CA LYS A 61 10.77 0.71 -6.04
C LYS A 61 12.14 0.41 -5.46
N LEU A 62 12.32 -0.81 -4.98
CA LEU A 62 13.62 -1.34 -4.58
C LEU A 62 13.99 -2.49 -5.50
N GLN A 63 15.22 -2.52 -5.96
CA GLN A 63 15.68 -3.51 -6.92
C GLN A 63 17.03 -4.08 -6.50
N VAL A 64 17.18 -5.40 -6.60
CA VAL A 64 18.45 -6.13 -6.44
C VAL A 64 18.62 -7.06 -7.64
N PRO A 65 19.17 -6.56 -8.77
CA PRO A 65 19.21 -7.32 -10.03
C PRO A 65 19.96 -8.65 -9.93
N SER A 66 21.02 -8.71 -9.12
CA SER A 66 21.81 -9.93 -8.89
C SER A 66 21.01 -11.08 -8.27
N ARG A 67 19.88 -10.78 -7.64
CA ARG A 67 18.97 -11.75 -7.02
C ARG A 67 17.66 -11.90 -7.79
N GLY A 68 17.49 -11.18 -8.91
CA GLY A 68 16.22 -11.12 -9.64
C GLY A 68 15.08 -10.49 -8.84
N VAL A 69 15.38 -9.74 -7.77
CA VAL A 69 14.37 -9.16 -6.88
C VAL A 69 14.03 -7.74 -7.33
N THR A 70 12.75 -7.47 -7.53
CA THR A 70 12.20 -6.11 -7.59
C THR A 70 10.99 -6.06 -6.69
N THR A 71 10.89 -5.06 -5.82
CA THR A 71 9.70 -4.81 -5.00
C THR A 71 9.23 -3.38 -5.22
N CYS A 72 7.92 -3.22 -5.34
CA CYS A 72 7.27 -1.94 -5.47
C CYS A 72 6.19 -1.82 -4.39
N MET A 73 6.01 -0.61 -3.87
CA MET A 73 4.94 -0.29 -2.91
C MET A 73 4.23 0.98 -3.38
N ILE A 74 2.92 1.00 -3.23
CA ILE A 74 2.08 2.19 -3.23
C ILE A 74 1.43 2.30 -1.86
N PHE A 75 1.49 3.48 -1.26
CA PHE A 75 0.64 3.85 -0.14
C PHE A 75 -0.01 5.20 -0.41
N ALA A 76 -1.33 5.19 -0.61
CA ALA A 76 -2.12 6.38 -0.90
C ALA A 76 -2.95 6.77 0.33
N PHE A 77 -2.63 7.95 0.86
CA PHE A 77 -3.19 8.48 2.09
C PHE A 77 -4.38 9.40 1.80
N ALA A 78 -5.53 9.07 2.37
CA ALA A 78 -6.65 9.97 2.51
C ALA A 78 -6.37 11.06 3.57
N ASP A 79 -7.28 12.03 3.70
CA ASP A 79 -7.16 13.09 4.71
C ASP A 79 -7.07 12.49 6.14
N PRO A 80 -6.03 12.83 6.93
CA PRO A 80 -5.87 12.35 8.30
C PRO A 80 -7.00 12.69 9.27
N ALA A 81 -7.79 13.73 8.98
CA ALA A 81 -8.94 14.11 9.79
C ALA A 81 -10.24 13.40 9.34
N SER A 82 -10.18 12.57 8.30
CA SER A 82 -11.34 11.88 7.74
C SER A 82 -11.38 10.38 8.12
N GLY A 83 -12.58 9.79 8.03
CA GLY A 83 -12.76 8.34 8.15
C GLY A 83 -12.40 7.57 6.87
N LEU A 84 -11.95 8.24 5.80
CA LEU A 84 -11.68 7.60 4.51
C LEU A 84 -10.46 6.67 4.60
N PRO A 85 -10.56 5.42 4.13
CA PRO A 85 -9.47 4.45 4.25
C PRO A 85 -8.23 4.86 3.45
N HIS A 86 -7.08 4.30 3.79
CA HIS A 86 -5.89 4.39 2.93
C HIS A 86 -5.86 3.23 1.95
N PHE A 87 -5.26 3.41 0.79
CA PHE A 87 -5.01 2.33 -0.16
C PHE A 87 -3.55 1.90 -0.07
N THR A 88 -3.30 0.59 -0.06
CA THR A 88 -1.94 0.06 -0.09
C THR A 88 -1.83 -1.13 -1.04
N LEU A 89 -0.75 -1.13 -1.81
CA LEU A 89 -0.33 -2.24 -2.67
C LEU A 89 1.18 -2.42 -2.49
N ASP A 90 1.61 -3.56 -1.99
CA ASP A 90 2.99 -4.02 -2.13
C ASP A 90 3.03 -5.18 -3.12
N CYS A 91 4.02 -5.21 -3.99
CA CYS A 91 4.23 -6.35 -4.88
C CYS A 91 5.71 -6.57 -5.16
N ALA A 92 6.09 -7.82 -5.47
CA ALA A 92 7.47 -8.17 -5.72
C ALA A 92 7.63 -9.32 -6.71
N ASP A 93 8.69 -9.25 -7.51
CA ASP A 93 9.31 -10.37 -8.23
C ASP A 93 10.42 -10.95 -7.33
N HIS A 94 10.50 -12.27 -7.12
CA HIS A 94 11.50 -12.90 -6.24
C HIS A 94 12.64 -13.65 -6.96
N GLY A 95 12.71 -13.60 -8.29
CA GLY A 95 13.80 -14.19 -9.07
C GLY A 95 13.77 -15.72 -9.19
N ASP A 96 12.94 -16.41 -8.39
CA ASP A 96 12.69 -17.85 -8.42
C ASP A 96 11.37 -18.21 -9.14
N GLU A 97 10.94 -17.34 -10.07
CA GLU A 97 9.64 -17.42 -10.76
C GLU A 97 8.42 -17.32 -9.82
N SER A 98 8.63 -16.93 -8.56
CA SER A 98 7.56 -16.54 -7.63
C SER A 98 7.42 -15.04 -7.52
N TYR A 99 6.20 -14.64 -7.16
CA TYR A 99 5.81 -13.26 -6.93
C TYR A 99 5.18 -13.15 -5.55
N ALA A 100 5.16 -11.93 -5.00
CA ALA A 100 4.44 -11.62 -3.78
C ALA A 100 3.53 -10.42 -4.01
N PHE A 101 2.42 -10.38 -3.29
CA PHE A 101 1.65 -9.16 -3.17
C PHE A 101 0.98 -9.03 -1.80
N HIS A 102 0.69 -7.79 -1.45
CA HIS A 102 -0.14 -7.35 -0.36
C HIS A 102 -1.05 -6.25 -0.91
N LEU A 103 -2.37 -6.40 -0.75
CA LEU A 103 -3.37 -5.47 -1.24
C LEU A 103 -4.39 -5.25 -0.13
N ASP A 104 -4.63 -3.99 0.26
CA ASP A 104 -5.61 -3.67 1.28
C ASP A 104 -6.13 -2.23 1.19
N LEU A 105 -7.27 -2.01 1.84
CA LEU A 105 -7.68 -0.70 2.32
C LEU A 105 -7.48 -0.61 3.85
N MET A 106 -6.60 0.27 4.32
CA MET A 106 -6.33 0.39 5.75
C MET A 106 -7.50 1.10 6.46
N PRO A 107 -8.16 0.45 7.45
CA PRO A 107 -9.30 1.02 8.14
C PRO A 107 -8.91 2.19 9.04
N ARG A 108 -9.77 3.22 9.10
CA ARG A 108 -9.55 4.41 9.94
C ARG A 108 -10.10 4.29 11.35
N VAL A 109 -10.96 3.31 11.60
CA VAL A 109 -11.58 3.01 12.90
C VAL A 109 -11.51 1.51 13.20
N GLU A 110 -11.89 1.11 14.41
CA GLU A 110 -11.99 -0.31 14.76
C GLU A 110 -13.25 -0.93 14.14
N LEU A 111 -13.09 -1.87 13.21
CA LEU A 111 -14.20 -2.42 12.44
C LEU A 111 -15.20 -3.18 13.31
N ALA A 112 -14.72 -3.87 14.35
CA ALA A 112 -15.59 -4.64 15.24
C ALA A 112 -16.56 -3.76 16.05
N THR A 113 -16.23 -2.47 16.25
CA THR A 113 -17.08 -1.51 16.98
C THR A 113 -17.78 -0.51 16.07
N HIS A 114 -17.44 -0.47 14.77
CA HIS A 114 -17.98 0.47 13.78
C HIS A 114 -18.58 -0.27 12.57
N VAL A 115 -19.58 -1.12 12.83
CA VAL A 115 -20.23 -1.92 11.77
C VAL A 115 -20.81 -1.08 10.63
N PRO A 116 -21.48 0.07 10.86
CA PRO A 116 -21.96 0.90 9.73
C PRO A 116 -20.85 1.39 8.80
N TYR A 117 -19.67 1.72 9.36
CA TYR A 117 -18.49 2.08 8.58
C TYR A 117 -17.94 0.88 7.80
N MET A 118 -17.85 -0.28 8.46
CA MET A 118 -17.45 -1.52 7.80
C MET A 118 -18.37 -1.87 6.63
N ASP A 119 -19.68 -1.71 6.79
CA ASP A 119 -20.67 -1.99 5.76
C ASP A 119 -20.58 -1.02 4.57
N GLU A 120 -20.32 0.26 4.82
CA GLU A 120 -20.21 1.25 3.76
C GLU A 120 -18.88 1.16 2.99
N VAL A 121 -17.77 0.93 3.70
CA VAL A 121 -16.43 1.01 3.12
C VAL A 121 -15.89 -0.36 2.70
N PHE A 122 -16.11 -1.41 3.48
CA PHE A 122 -15.41 -2.68 3.32
C PHE A 122 -16.28 -3.79 2.73
N VAL A 123 -17.56 -3.88 3.09
CA VAL A 123 -18.45 -4.89 2.51
C VAL A 123 -18.52 -4.83 0.97
N PRO A 124 -18.47 -3.66 0.29
CA PRO A 124 -18.42 -3.60 -1.17
C PRO A 124 -17.17 -4.23 -1.79
N LEU A 125 -16.08 -4.42 -1.03
CA LEU A 125 -14.89 -5.14 -1.51
C LEU A 125 -15.10 -6.66 -1.56
N SER A 126 -16.14 -7.20 -0.91
CA SER A 126 -16.31 -8.66 -0.75
C SER A 126 -16.31 -9.44 -2.08
N PRO A 127 -16.97 -9.00 -3.16
CA PRO A 127 -16.90 -9.71 -4.44
C PRO A 127 -15.48 -9.79 -5.01
N PHE A 128 -14.70 -8.71 -4.89
CA PHE A 128 -13.32 -8.64 -5.36
C PHE A 128 -12.38 -9.47 -4.48
N TYR A 129 -12.58 -9.39 -3.16
CA TYR A 129 -11.87 -10.22 -2.19
C TYR A 129 -12.08 -11.72 -2.46
N GLU A 130 -13.33 -12.16 -2.63
CA GLU A 130 -13.60 -13.57 -2.90
C GLU A 130 -13.06 -14.00 -4.27
N THR A 131 -13.10 -13.12 -5.28
CA THR A 131 -12.44 -13.36 -6.58
C THR A 131 -10.94 -13.54 -6.42
N GLY A 132 -10.29 -12.65 -5.67
CA GLY A 132 -8.87 -12.72 -5.36
C GLY A 132 -8.53 -14.04 -4.66
N ARG A 133 -9.22 -14.37 -3.56
CA ARG A 133 -9.00 -15.61 -2.80
C ARG A 133 -9.23 -16.88 -3.61
N ALA A 134 -10.15 -16.87 -4.56
CA ALA A 134 -10.42 -18.01 -5.42
C ALA A 134 -9.37 -18.22 -6.53
N THR A 135 -8.40 -17.30 -6.67
CA THR A 135 -7.35 -17.40 -7.68
C THR A 135 -6.42 -18.59 -7.38
N GLU A 136 -6.39 -19.57 -8.28
CA GLU A 136 -5.46 -20.70 -8.20
C GLU A 136 -4.01 -20.23 -8.41
N GLY A 137 -3.04 -20.95 -7.82
CA GLY A 137 -1.61 -20.62 -7.95
C GLY A 137 -1.09 -19.66 -6.88
N MET A 138 -1.84 -19.47 -5.79
CA MET A 138 -1.45 -18.68 -4.63
C MET A 138 -1.14 -19.56 -3.41
N TRP A 139 -0.21 -19.12 -2.56
CA TRP A 139 0.09 -19.74 -1.27
C TRP A 139 0.40 -18.71 -0.19
N ALA A 140 0.39 -19.13 1.07
CA ALA A 140 0.54 -18.25 2.21
C ALA A 140 1.94 -17.62 2.27
N THR A 141 1.99 -16.36 2.69
CA THR A 141 3.23 -15.69 3.09
C THR A 141 3.58 -16.02 4.55
N GLY A 142 4.68 -15.43 5.04
CA GLY A 142 5.03 -15.43 6.47
C GLY A 142 4.31 -14.38 7.31
N THR A 143 3.20 -13.79 6.85
CA THR A 143 2.47 -12.73 7.56
C THR A 143 1.96 -13.25 8.91
N THR A 144 2.28 -12.52 9.98
CA THR A 144 1.99 -12.93 11.36
C THR A 144 0.62 -12.44 11.84
N PRO A 145 0.03 -13.04 12.89
CA PRO A 145 -1.20 -12.52 13.51
C PRO A 145 -1.09 -11.05 13.96
N ARG A 146 0.11 -10.59 14.36
CA ARG A 146 0.36 -9.18 14.71
C ARG A 146 0.22 -8.26 13.50
N GLN A 147 0.67 -8.71 12.33
CA GLN A 147 0.50 -7.97 11.08
C GLN A 147 -0.97 -7.97 10.64
N PHE A 148 -1.65 -9.12 10.70
CA PHE A 148 -3.09 -9.19 10.39
C PHE A 148 -3.94 -8.25 11.26
N ALA A 149 -3.58 -8.04 12.53
CA ALA A 149 -4.33 -7.16 13.43
C ALA A 149 -4.26 -5.66 13.06
N MET A 150 -3.35 -5.25 12.17
CA MET A 150 -3.22 -3.86 11.72
C MET A 150 -3.86 -3.61 10.35
N MET A 151 -4.33 -4.67 9.70
CA MET A 151 -4.89 -4.66 8.34
C MET A 151 -6.38 -4.95 8.37
N SER A 152 -7.06 -4.73 7.26
CA SER A 152 -8.47 -5.07 7.15
C SER A 152 -8.69 -6.59 6.98
N PRO A 153 -9.87 -7.11 7.38
CA PRO A 153 -10.27 -8.48 7.06
C PRO A 153 -10.42 -8.78 5.56
N TRP A 154 -10.41 -7.75 4.70
CA TRP A 154 -10.44 -7.85 3.24
C TRP A 154 -9.05 -7.76 2.59
N MET A 155 -7.98 -7.72 3.38
CA MET A 155 -6.62 -7.78 2.86
C MET A 155 -6.39 -9.09 2.08
N LEU A 156 -5.75 -8.97 0.92
CA LEU A 156 -5.18 -10.10 0.19
C LEU A 156 -3.65 -10.06 0.31
N VAL A 157 -3.06 -11.16 0.79
CA VAL A 157 -1.61 -11.26 0.96
C VAL A 157 -1.14 -12.68 0.67
N ASN A 158 -0.40 -12.86 -0.42
CA ASN A 158 0.01 -14.17 -0.88
C ASN A 158 1.33 -14.12 -1.66
N PHE A 159 2.02 -15.24 -1.66
CA PHE A 159 2.93 -15.57 -2.75
C PHE A 159 2.13 -16.17 -3.90
N THR A 160 2.60 -15.99 -5.14
CA THR A 160 1.91 -16.45 -6.33
C THR A 160 2.88 -16.93 -7.41
N ASN A 161 2.40 -17.79 -8.30
CA ASN A 161 3.05 -17.98 -9.60
C ASN A 161 2.72 -16.80 -10.54
N GLU A 162 3.30 -16.80 -11.74
CA GLU A 162 3.10 -15.72 -12.73
C GLU A 162 1.63 -15.57 -13.17
N GLU A 163 0.96 -16.67 -13.48
CA GLU A 163 -0.41 -16.64 -13.99
C GLU A 163 -1.36 -16.02 -12.96
N ALA A 164 -1.23 -16.44 -11.70
CA ALA A 164 -1.97 -15.91 -10.58
C ALA A 164 -1.65 -14.42 -10.34
N PHE A 165 -0.37 -14.03 -10.40
CA PHE A 165 0.03 -12.63 -10.23
C PHE A 165 -0.64 -11.71 -11.25
N ARG A 166 -0.67 -12.14 -12.52
CA ARG A 166 -1.33 -11.39 -13.60
C ARG A 166 -2.82 -11.25 -13.37
N LYS A 167 -3.50 -12.32 -12.95
CA LYS A 167 -4.94 -12.30 -12.62
C LYS A 167 -5.25 -11.39 -11.43
N ILE A 168 -4.39 -11.38 -10.41
CA ILE A 168 -4.54 -10.49 -9.26
C ILE A 168 -4.43 -9.01 -9.67
N GLY A 169 -3.71 -8.69 -10.74
CA GLY A 169 -3.66 -7.32 -11.27
C GLY A 169 -5.04 -6.71 -11.57
N ASP A 170 -6.03 -7.52 -11.96
CA ASP A 170 -7.41 -7.05 -12.17
C ASP A 170 -8.10 -6.74 -10.84
N VAL A 171 -7.92 -7.61 -9.82
CA VAL A 171 -8.44 -7.39 -8.46
C VAL A 171 -7.82 -6.15 -7.81
N VAL A 172 -6.53 -5.91 -8.02
CA VAL A 172 -5.85 -4.68 -7.56
C VAL A 172 -6.49 -3.44 -8.17
N MET A 173 -6.81 -3.48 -9.46
CA MET A 173 -7.52 -2.38 -10.12
C MET A 173 -8.93 -2.18 -9.55
N ASP A 174 -9.65 -3.25 -9.24
CA ASP A 174 -10.97 -3.16 -8.61
C ASP A 174 -10.91 -2.52 -7.20
N TYR A 175 -9.91 -2.86 -6.39
CA TYR A 175 -9.68 -2.22 -5.09
C TYR A 175 -9.32 -0.74 -5.26
N ALA A 176 -8.47 -0.40 -6.23
CA ALA A 176 -8.12 0.99 -6.53
C ALA A 176 -9.36 1.79 -6.97
N ASN A 177 -10.20 1.22 -7.84
CA ASN A 177 -11.45 1.83 -8.29
C ASN A 177 -12.43 2.06 -7.15
N HIS A 178 -12.59 1.06 -6.27
CA HIS A 178 -13.43 1.20 -5.08
C HIS A 178 -12.92 2.30 -4.15
N TRP A 179 -11.61 2.32 -3.88
CA TRP A 179 -11.00 3.37 -3.07
C TRP A 179 -11.24 4.76 -3.67
N ILE A 180 -11.01 4.95 -4.97
CA ILE A 180 -11.28 6.20 -5.68
C ILE A 180 -12.76 6.59 -5.53
N SER A 181 -13.69 5.64 -5.66
CA SER A 181 -15.11 5.89 -5.48
C SER A 181 -15.42 6.40 -4.07
N VAL A 182 -14.83 5.77 -3.03
CA VAL A 182 -15.00 6.20 -1.63
C VAL A 182 -14.41 7.58 -1.39
N ILE A 183 -13.21 7.87 -1.92
CA ILE A 183 -12.59 9.20 -1.81
C ILE A 183 -13.47 10.29 -2.46
N ASN A 184 -14.02 10.02 -3.64
CA ASN A 184 -14.81 11.00 -4.37
C ASN A 184 -16.21 11.21 -3.79
N ALA A 185 -16.84 10.14 -3.28
CA ALA A 185 -18.17 10.22 -2.68
C ALA A 185 -18.12 10.78 -1.25
N GLY A 186 -17.04 10.52 -0.52
CA GLY A 186 -17.00 10.69 0.92
C GLY A 186 -17.81 9.61 1.64
N LEU A 187 -17.80 9.66 2.98
CA LEU A 187 -18.68 8.83 3.80
C LEU A 187 -20.07 9.46 3.93
N SER A 188 -21.12 8.65 4.05
CA SER A 188 -22.47 9.15 4.35
C SER A 188 -22.49 9.93 5.67
N PRO A 189 -23.33 10.97 5.81
CA PRO A 189 -23.44 11.73 7.06
C PRO A 189 -23.77 10.84 8.27
N GLU A 190 -24.58 9.82 8.07
CA GLU A 190 -24.94 8.84 9.10
C GLU A 190 -23.72 8.05 9.56
N VAL A 191 -22.90 7.53 8.64
CA VAL A 191 -21.66 6.82 8.99
C VAL A 191 -20.64 7.76 9.60
N GLN A 192 -20.45 8.98 9.09
CA GLN A 192 -19.54 9.98 9.68
C GLN A 192 -19.88 10.26 11.14
N ALA A 193 -21.17 10.37 11.47
CA ALA A 193 -21.63 10.60 12.85
C ALA A 193 -21.25 9.44 13.79
N THR A 194 -21.12 8.22 13.28
CA THR A 194 -20.71 7.06 14.09
C THR A 194 -19.23 7.06 14.46
N LEU A 195 -18.40 7.90 13.84
CA LEU A 195 -16.95 7.94 14.10
C LEU A 195 -16.56 8.95 15.19
N ALA A 196 -17.54 9.64 15.78
CA ALA A 196 -17.31 10.75 16.72
C ALA A 196 -16.64 10.34 18.04
N ASP A 197 -16.60 9.05 18.35
CA ASP A 197 -15.92 8.48 19.52
C ASP A 197 -14.43 8.19 19.27
N THR A 198 -13.95 8.35 18.03
CA THR A 198 -12.59 8.03 17.62
C THR A 198 -11.84 9.30 17.24
N ASP A 199 -10.67 9.54 17.86
CA ASP A 199 -9.71 10.50 17.34
C ASP A 199 -9.03 9.91 16.09
N LEU A 200 -9.54 10.27 14.91
CA LEU A 200 -9.10 9.73 13.63
C LEU A 200 -7.65 10.07 13.31
N THR A 201 -7.16 11.24 13.75
CA THR A 201 -5.79 11.68 13.50
C THR A 201 -4.82 10.94 14.40
N GLU A 202 -5.13 10.82 15.69
CA GLU A 202 -4.30 10.07 16.64
C GLU A 202 -4.26 8.58 16.29
N ARG A 203 -5.42 7.99 15.98
CA ARG A 203 -5.50 6.57 15.60
C ARG A 203 -4.68 6.28 14.36
N ASP A 204 -4.79 7.09 13.32
CA ASP A 204 -4.02 6.91 12.09
C ASP A 204 -2.52 7.02 12.31
N ALA A 205 -2.07 8.05 13.04
CA ALA A 205 -0.66 8.18 13.40
C ALA A 205 -0.15 6.94 14.16
N GLY A 206 -0.94 6.43 15.10
CA GLY A 206 -0.62 5.22 15.85
C GLY A 206 -0.53 3.96 14.98
N VAL A 207 -1.52 3.74 14.10
CA VAL A 207 -1.53 2.57 13.20
C VAL A 207 -0.35 2.62 12.24
N ARG A 208 -0.09 3.75 11.58
CA ARG A 208 1.03 3.89 10.64
C ARG A 208 2.39 3.75 11.34
N PHE A 209 2.53 4.28 12.56
CA PHE A 209 3.74 4.08 13.34
C PHE A 209 4.01 2.59 13.57
N ASN A 210 2.98 1.83 13.95
CA ASN A 210 3.09 0.39 14.20
C ASN A 210 3.33 -0.41 12.90
N LEU A 211 2.58 -0.11 11.84
CA LEU A 211 2.64 -0.83 10.57
C LEU A 211 4.05 -0.79 9.96
N PHE A 212 4.71 0.38 10.02
CA PHE A 212 6.04 0.58 9.47
C PHE A 212 7.16 0.43 10.50
N SER A 213 6.88 -0.17 11.66
CA SER A 213 7.86 -0.39 12.72
C SER A 213 8.76 -1.59 12.41
N PRO A 214 10.10 -1.45 12.42
CA PRO A 214 11.03 -2.57 12.26
C PRO A 214 10.90 -3.64 13.35
N SER A 215 10.30 -3.30 14.50
CA SER A 215 10.03 -4.24 15.60
C SER A 215 8.80 -5.12 15.38
N ILE A 216 7.95 -4.74 14.40
CA ILE A 216 6.72 -5.43 14.04
C ILE A 216 6.89 -6.11 12.68
N ASP A 217 7.41 -5.38 11.69
CA ASP A 217 7.69 -5.91 10.36
C ASP A 217 9.20 -6.10 10.14
N PRO A 218 9.70 -7.35 10.12
CA PRO A 218 11.12 -7.62 9.88
C PRO A 218 11.57 -7.30 8.46
N VAL A 219 10.66 -6.98 7.52
CA VAL A 219 11.02 -6.57 6.16
C VAL A 219 11.94 -5.34 6.15
N TRP A 220 11.85 -4.47 7.15
CA TRP A 220 12.70 -3.28 7.26
C TRP A 220 14.18 -3.63 7.38
N GLY A 221 14.54 -4.74 8.03
CA GLY A 221 15.92 -5.22 8.03
C GLY A 221 16.42 -5.63 6.64
N ARG A 222 15.50 -6.06 5.75
CA ARG A 222 15.83 -6.34 4.33
C ARG A 222 15.95 -5.05 3.54
N VAL A 223 15.09 -4.06 3.78
CA VAL A 223 15.17 -2.73 3.14
C VAL A 223 16.49 -2.04 3.51
N ASP A 224 16.86 -2.04 4.79
CA ASP A 224 18.17 -1.55 5.27
C ASP A 224 19.32 -2.26 4.54
N ALA A 225 19.23 -3.59 4.43
CA ALA A 225 20.23 -4.38 3.73
C ALA A 225 20.26 -4.13 2.22
N MET A 226 19.25 -3.49 1.62
CA MET A 226 19.20 -3.17 0.18
C MET A 226 19.68 -1.75 -0.12
N ILE A 227 19.24 -0.75 0.65
CA ILE A 227 19.45 0.68 0.34
C ILE A 227 20.11 1.48 1.47
N GLY A 228 20.57 0.78 2.51
CA GLY A 228 21.16 1.38 3.69
C GLY A 228 20.11 1.96 4.66
N PRO A 229 20.51 2.19 5.92
CA PRO A 229 19.61 2.64 6.99
C PRO A 229 19.06 4.06 6.74
N GLU A 230 19.85 4.95 6.15
CA GLU A 230 19.40 6.31 5.82
C GLU A 230 18.29 6.29 4.77
N GLY A 231 18.45 5.42 3.75
CA GLY A 231 17.48 5.31 2.69
C GLY A 231 16.16 4.71 3.17
N SER A 232 16.27 3.65 3.98
CA SER A 232 15.15 2.99 4.65
C SER A 232 14.39 3.96 5.56
N GLU A 233 15.11 4.76 6.36
CA GLU A 233 14.48 5.73 7.25
C GLU A 233 13.76 6.85 6.50
N LEU A 234 14.31 7.31 5.37
CA LEU A 234 13.64 8.32 4.55
C LEU A 234 12.30 7.80 3.99
N ILE A 235 12.25 6.54 3.55
CA ILE A 235 10.99 5.90 3.13
C ILE A 235 10.03 5.80 4.32
N ARG A 236 10.48 5.25 5.45
CA ARG A 236 9.65 5.09 6.67
C ARG A 236 9.07 6.41 7.15
N SER A 237 9.88 7.46 7.22
CA SER A 237 9.43 8.80 7.64
C SER A 237 8.34 9.33 6.70
N ASN A 238 8.43 9.08 5.39
CA ASN A 238 7.36 9.43 4.45
C ASN A 238 6.11 8.56 4.56
N LEU A 239 6.17 7.41 5.21
CA LEU A 239 4.99 6.57 5.48
C LEU A 239 4.37 6.85 6.86
N GLN A 240 5.20 7.23 7.84
CA GLN A 240 4.83 7.46 9.24
C GLN A 240 4.44 8.91 9.56
N LEU A 241 4.77 9.88 8.72
CA LEU A 241 4.38 11.28 8.89
C LEU A 241 3.48 11.73 7.75
N LEU A 242 2.42 12.52 8.01
CA LEU A 242 1.52 13.06 6.97
C LEU A 242 1.78 14.53 6.70
#